data_AF-A0A7I2V3H5-F1
#
_entry.id   AF-A0A7I2V3H5-F1
#
_cell.length_a   1.000
_cell.length_b   1.000
_cell.length_c   1.000
_cell.angle_alpha   90.00
_cell.angle_beta   90.00
_cell.angle_gamma   90.00
#
_symmetry.space_group_name_H-M   'P 1'
#
loop_
_entity.id
_entity.type
_entity.pdbx_description
1 polymer ?
#
loop_
_entity_poly.entity_id
_entity_poly.type
_entity_poly.pdbx_seq_one_letter_code
_entity_poly.pdbx_strand_id
1 'polypeptide(L)'
;MALRLLKLAATSASARVVAAGAQRVRGIHSSVQCKLRYGMWHFLLGDKASKRLTERSRVITVDGNICTGKGKLAKEIAEKLGFKHFPEAGIHYPDSTTGDGKPLATDYNGNCSLEKFYDDPRSNDGNSYRLQSWLYSSRLLQYSDALEHLLTTGQGVVLERSIFSDFVFLEAMYNQGFIRKQCVDHYNEVKSVTICDYLPPHLVIYIDVPVPEDIEYLKFDKGPWLKQDNRTLYHLRLLVQDKFEVLNYTSIPIFLPEVTIGAHQTDRVLHQFRELPGRKYSPGYNTEVGDKWIWLK
;
A
#
# COMPACT_ATOMS: atom_id res chain seq x y z
N MET A 1 -41.40 69.23 53.74
CA MET A 1 -40.77 68.05 54.36
C MET A 1 -39.97 67.34 53.27
N ALA A 2 -38.67 67.04 53.31
CA ALA A 2 -37.66 66.87 54.37
C ALA A 2 -37.17 65.41 54.44
N LEU A 3 -36.28 65.04 53.51
CA LEU A 3 -35.24 63.97 53.50
C LEU A 3 -34.66 64.00 52.06
N ARG A 4 -33.37 64.22 51.74
CA ARG A 4 -32.07 63.80 52.30
C ARG A 4 -31.83 62.28 52.18
N LEU A 5 -30.67 61.78 51.72
CA LEU A 5 -29.46 62.39 51.12
C LEU A 5 -28.50 61.30 50.57
N LEU A 6 -27.69 61.59 49.54
CA LEU A 6 -26.35 61.00 49.24
C LEU A 6 -26.33 59.49 48.85
N LYS A 7 -25.28 58.81 48.33
CA LYS A 7 -23.90 59.05 47.75
C LYS A 7 -23.52 57.73 47.00
N LEU A 8 -22.43 57.47 46.25
CA LEU A 8 -21.20 58.07 45.65
C LEU A 8 -20.90 57.15 44.41
N ALA A 9 -20.07 57.42 43.40
CA ALA A 9 -19.47 58.61 42.76
C ALA A 9 -18.99 58.17 41.35
N ALA A 10 -18.64 59.11 40.46
CA ALA A 10 -17.98 58.80 39.19
C ALA A 10 -16.52 59.33 39.17
N THR A 11 -15.56 58.44 38.95
CA THR A 11 -14.11 58.69 38.84
C THR A 11 -13.46 57.57 38.02
N SER A 12 -12.47 57.78 37.15
CA SER A 12 -11.86 59.04 36.66
C SER A 12 -10.92 58.77 35.47
N ALA A 13 -10.75 59.78 34.61
CA ALA A 13 -9.56 60.09 33.80
C ALA A 13 -8.73 58.98 33.12
N SER A 14 -8.85 58.93 31.78
CA SER A 14 -7.77 58.77 30.78
C SER A 14 -6.33 58.53 31.23
N ALA A 15 -5.69 57.52 30.63
CA ALA A 15 -4.24 57.52 30.34
C ALA A 15 -3.98 57.10 28.87
N ARG A 16 -3.18 57.88 28.12
CA ARG A 16 -2.58 57.48 26.83
C ARG A 16 -1.12 57.11 27.08
N VAL A 17 -0.69 55.90 26.73
CA VAL A 17 0.74 55.52 26.79
C VAL A 17 1.13 54.67 25.58
N VAL A 18 2.05 55.24 24.77
CA VAL A 18 3.03 54.61 23.86
C VAL A 18 2.54 53.55 22.85
N ALA A 19 2.81 53.83 21.57
CA ALA A 19 2.84 52.81 20.52
C ALA A 19 4.17 52.03 20.55
N ALA A 20 4.09 50.71 20.49
CA ALA A 20 5.23 49.84 20.21
C ALA A 20 4.88 48.94 19.00
N GLY A 21 5.55 49.18 17.87
CA GLY A 21 5.37 48.39 16.66
C GLY A 21 6.05 47.02 16.76
N ALA A 22 5.46 46.09 17.53
CA ALA A 22 5.88 44.70 17.52
C ALA A 22 5.75 44.13 16.10
N GLN A 23 6.84 43.59 15.56
CA GLN A 23 6.91 43.21 14.16
C GLN A 23 5.89 42.12 13.79
N ARG A 24 5.49 42.09 12.51
CA ARG A 24 4.94 40.87 11.90
C ARG A 24 5.97 39.75 12.06
N VAL A 25 5.82 38.92 13.10
CA VAL A 25 6.54 37.66 13.22
C VAL A 25 6.06 36.79 12.06
N ARG A 26 6.85 36.78 10.99
CA ARG A 26 6.59 36.02 9.76
C ARG A 26 6.95 34.55 9.97
N GLY A 27 6.36 33.97 11.03
CA GLY A 27 6.50 32.58 11.43
C GLY A 27 5.81 31.69 10.41
N ILE A 28 6.51 31.39 9.32
CA ILE A 28 6.23 30.21 8.49
C ILE A 28 6.61 29.02 9.37
N HIS A 29 5.67 28.59 10.21
CA HIS A 29 5.82 27.34 10.94
C HIS A 29 5.88 26.22 9.92
N SER A 30 7.05 25.61 9.80
CA SER A 30 7.33 24.52 8.88
C SER A 30 6.33 23.40 9.10
N SER A 31 5.73 22.92 8.00
CA SER A 31 4.74 21.85 8.03
C SER A 31 5.25 20.65 8.82
N VAL A 32 4.43 20.15 9.74
CA VAL A 32 4.57 18.84 10.38
C VAL A 32 4.73 17.75 9.29
N GLN A 33 5.26 16.59 9.66
CA GLN A 33 5.64 15.46 8.78
C GLN A 33 4.50 14.81 7.99
N CYS A 34 3.79 15.58 7.17
CA CYS A 34 3.29 15.06 5.91
C CYS A 34 4.50 14.52 5.14
N LYS A 35 4.51 13.21 4.84
CA LYS A 35 5.34 12.69 3.75
C LYS A 35 4.81 13.37 2.48
N LEU A 36 5.47 14.45 2.05
CA LEU A 36 5.00 15.32 0.97
C LEU A 36 4.68 14.45 -0.26
N ARG A 37 3.39 14.33 -0.58
CA ARG A 37 2.92 13.57 -1.74
C ARG A 37 3.59 14.15 -2.98
N TYR A 38 4.17 13.28 -3.80
CA TYR A 38 4.76 13.72 -5.04
C TYR A 38 3.66 14.23 -5.98
N GLY A 39 3.98 15.23 -6.79
CA GLY A 39 2.97 15.99 -7.53
C GLY A 39 3.59 16.96 -8.51
N MET A 40 2.73 17.68 -9.23
CA MET A 40 3.11 18.55 -10.35
C MET A 40 4.24 19.53 -9.98
N TRP A 41 4.19 20.13 -8.79
CA TRP A 41 5.22 21.05 -8.31
C TRP A 41 6.59 20.37 -8.14
N HIS A 42 6.65 19.16 -7.59
CA HIS A 42 7.92 18.42 -7.46
C HIS A 42 8.50 18.04 -8.84
N PHE A 43 7.65 17.63 -9.78
CA PHE A 43 8.06 17.32 -11.16
C PHE A 43 8.57 18.57 -11.91
N LEU A 44 7.88 19.70 -11.75
CA LEU A 44 8.23 20.98 -12.36
C LEU A 44 9.52 21.57 -11.76
N LEU A 45 9.70 21.46 -10.44
CA LEU A 45 10.95 21.78 -9.74
C LEU A 45 12.09 20.79 -10.05
N GLY A 46 11.82 19.73 -10.80
CA GLY A 46 12.82 18.88 -11.42
C GLY A 46 13.17 17.58 -10.69
N ASP A 47 12.39 17.15 -9.68
CA ASP A 47 12.36 15.73 -9.27
C ASP A 47 11.70 14.94 -10.41
N LYS A 48 12.51 14.32 -11.26
CA LYS A 48 12.08 13.43 -12.34
C LYS A 48 12.69 12.06 -12.10
N ALA A 49 11.87 11.01 -12.12
CA ALA A 49 12.32 9.64 -11.81
C ALA A 49 13.50 9.18 -12.67
N SER A 50 13.55 9.57 -13.95
CA SER A 50 14.65 9.32 -14.88
C SER A 50 16.04 9.79 -14.40
N LYS A 51 16.12 10.82 -13.55
CA LYS A 51 17.39 11.27 -12.95
C LYS A 51 17.93 10.31 -11.88
N ARG A 52 17.08 9.43 -11.34
CA ARG A 52 17.40 8.46 -10.28
C ARG A 52 17.49 7.02 -10.84
N LEU A 53 16.83 6.75 -11.96
CA LEU A 53 16.93 5.46 -12.66
C LEU A 53 18.31 5.32 -13.33
N THR A 54 19.10 4.41 -12.80
CA THR A 54 20.39 3.96 -13.34
C THR A 54 20.19 2.67 -14.15
N GLU A 55 21.22 2.20 -14.87
CA GLU A 55 21.13 0.89 -15.52
C GLU A 55 20.95 -0.29 -14.54
N ARG A 56 21.29 -0.13 -13.25
CA ARG A 56 21.05 -1.13 -12.19
C ARG A 56 19.66 -1.03 -11.54
N SER A 57 18.86 -0.01 -11.87
CA SER A 57 17.53 0.22 -11.29
C SER A 57 16.49 -0.69 -11.92
N ARG A 58 16.48 -1.98 -11.54
CA ARG A 58 15.64 -3.03 -12.14
C ARG A 58 14.71 -3.68 -11.12
N VAL A 59 13.56 -4.16 -11.61
CA VAL A 59 12.63 -5.03 -10.86
C VAL A 59 12.87 -6.47 -11.28
N ILE A 60 13.31 -7.31 -10.34
CA ILE A 60 13.50 -8.75 -10.54
C ILE A 60 12.44 -9.50 -9.73
N THR A 61 11.78 -10.48 -10.34
CA THR A 61 10.79 -11.33 -9.65
C THR A 61 11.27 -12.78 -9.66
N VAL A 62 11.41 -13.37 -8.48
CA VAL A 62 11.78 -14.78 -8.29
C VAL A 62 10.48 -15.58 -8.16
N ASP A 63 10.20 -16.35 -9.22
CA ASP A 63 9.01 -17.17 -9.37
C ASP A 63 9.41 -18.66 -9.26
N GLY A 64 8.44 -19.54 -8.97
CA GLY A 64 8.69 -20.97 -8.80
C GLY A 64 7.63 -21.65 -7.93
N ASN A 65 7.69 -22.98 -7.90
CA ASN A 65 6.74 -23.82 -7.16
C ASN A 65 6.83 -23.61 -5.64
N ILE A 66 5.85 -24.11 -4.88
CA ILE A 66 5.83 -24.07 -3.41
C ILE A 66 7.01 -24.89 -2.86
N CYS A 67 7.55 -24.50 -1.71
CA CYS A 67 8.69 -25.15 -1.02
C CYS A 67 10.05 -25.19 -1.74
N THR A 68 10.22 -24.61 -2.94
CA THR A 68 11.50 -24.60 -3.70
C THR A 68 12.62 -23.74 -3.09
N GLY A 69 12.42 -23.15 -1.90
CA GLY A 69 13.43 -22.34 -1.22
C GLY A 69 13.64 -20.93 -1.79
N LYS A 70 12.80 -20.48 -2.74
CA LYS A 70 12.89 -19.19 -3.46
C LYS A 70 13.30 -17.97 -2.61
N GLY A 71 12.78 -17.82 -1.39
CA GLY A 71 13.08 -16.69 -0.50
C GLY A 71 14.48 -16.69 0.12
N LYS A 72 15.25 -17.77 -0.03
CA LYS A 72 16.71 -17.76 0.20
C LYS A 72 17.43 -17.15 -0.99
N LEU A 73 17.13 -17.63 -2.20
CA LEU A 73 17.71 -17.11 -3.45
C LEU A 73 17.38 -15.63 -3.68
N ALA A 74 16.13 -15.22 -3.40
CA ALA A 74 15.71 -13.82 -3.53
C ALA A 74 16.49 -12.87 -2.59
N LYS A 75 16.84 -13.34 -1.38
CA LYS A 75 17.70 -12.58 -0.44
C LYS A 75 19.15 -12.56 -0.91
N GLU A 76 19.70 -13.69 -1.32
CA GLU A 76 21.07 -13.79 -1.83
C GLU A 76 21.28 -12.89 -3.07
N ILE A 77 20.32 -12.87 -4.00
CA ILE A 77 20.32 -11.97 -5.16
C ILE A 77 20.23 -10.51 -4.72
N ALA A 78 19.38 -10.20 -3.74
CA ALA A 78 19.24 -8.83 -3.22
C ALA A 78 20.54 -8.35 -2.53
N GLU A 79 21.19 -9.21 -1.75
CA GLU A 79 22.45 -8.93 -1.07
C GLU A 79 23.60 -8.76 -2.08
N LYS A 80 23.76 -9.68 -3.05
CA LYS A 80 24.78 -9.58 -4.12
C LYS A 80 24.63 -8.34 -5.01
N LEU A 81 23.39 -7.92 -5.30
CA LEU A 81 23.11 -6.76 -6.16
C LEU A 81 22.95 -5.43 -5.41
N GLY A 82 22.89 -5.45 -4.07
CA GLY A 82 22.56 -4.27 -3.25
C GLY A 82 21.13 -3.77 -3.45
N PHE A 83 20.19 -4.67 -3.79
CA PHE A 83 18.79 -4.36 -4.05
C PHE A 83 17.95 -4.51 -2.78
N LYS A 84 16.75 -3.90 -2.77
CA LYS A 84 15.79 -4.13 -1.69
C LYS A 84 15.04 -5.43 -1.91
N HIS A 85 15.16 -6.37 -0.98
CA HIS A 85 14.32 -7.56 -0.91
C HIS A 85 12.93 -7.22 -0.37
N PHE A 86 11.88 -7.78 -0.98
CA PHE A 86 10.53 -7.86 -0.41
C PHE A 86 10.13 -9.35 -0.31
N PRO A 87 9.79 -9.86 0.89
CA PRO A 87 9.35 -11.24 1.08
C PRO A 87 7.96 -11.48 0.47
N GLU A 88 7.58 -12.73 0.20
CA GLU A 88 6.27 -13.07 -0.38
C GLU A 88 5.09 -12.43 0.39
N ALA A 89 4.23 -11.71 -0.31
CA ALA A 89 3.01 -11.13 0.26
C ALA A 89 2.00 -12.22 0.66
N GLY A 90 1.96 -12.55 1.95
CA GLY A 90 0.89 -13.32 2.59
C GLY A 90 -0.29 -12.46 3.04
N ILE A 91 -1.26 -13.10 3.71
CA ILE A 91 -2.54 -12.50 4.15
C ILE A 91 -2.33 -11.19 4.95
N HIS A 92 -1.29 -11.13 5.80
CA HIS A 92 -0.99 -10.00 6.69
C HIS A 92 -0.02 -8.96 6.08
N TYR A 93 0.26 -8.99 4.77
CA TYR A 93 1.05 -7.94 4.12
C TYR A 93 0.48 -6.53 4.36
N PRO A 94 -0.81 -6.22 4.09
CA PRO A 94 -1.38 -4.89 4.37
C PRO A 94 -1.31 -4.49 5.86
N ASP A 95 -1.43 -5.44 6.79
CA ASP A 95 -1.29 -5.22 8.23
C ASP A 95 0.14 -4.78 8.59
N SER A 96 1.14 -5.40 7.96
CA SER A 96 2.57 -5.10 8.19
C SER A 96 2.99 -3.73 7.62
N THR A 97 2.39 -3.30 6.50
CA THR A 97 2.68 -2.00 5.86
C THR A 97 1.98 -0.82 6.55
N THR A 98 0.91 -1.07 7.33
CA THR A 98 -0.02 -0.03 7.77
C THR A 98 -0.23 -0.03 9.29
N GLY A 99 0.02 1.09 9.96
CA GLY A 99 -0.19 1.23 11.42
C GLY A 99 0.93 0.60 12.24
N ASP A 100 0.58 -0.14 13.28
CA ASP A 100 1.50 -0.81 14.23
C ASP A 100 2.43 -1.87 13.62
N GLY A 101 2.21 -2.29 12.37
CA GLY A 101 2.96 -3.36 11.71
C GLY A 101 2.72 -4.78 12.25
N LYS A 102 1.80 -4.93 13.22
CA LYS A 102 1.39 -6.22 13.78
C LYS A 102 0.28 -6.84 12.92
N PRO A 103 0.30 -8.16 12.66
CA PRO A 103 -0.83 -8.88 12.06
C PRO A 103 -2.15 -8.62 12.80
N LEU A 104 -3.23 -8.39 12.06
CA LEU A 104 -4.58 -8.28 12.61
C LEU A 104 -5.25 -9.66 12.72
N ALA A 105 -6.31 -9.74 13.52
CA ALA A 105 -7.14 -10.94 13.61
C ALA A 105 -7.82 -11.25 12.26
N THR A 106 -7.98 -12.53 11.94
CA THR A 106 -8.47 -13.03 10.64
C THR A 106 -9.86 -12.51 10.26
N ASP A 107 -10.69 -12.19 11.27
CA ASP A 107 -11.98 -11.51 11.14
C ASP A 107 -11.92 -10.21 10.30
N TYR A 108 -10.86 -9.42 10.46
CA TYR A 108 -10.65 -8.18 9.70
C TYR A 108 -10.16 -8.45 8.28
N ASN A 109 -9.42 -9.55 8.08
CA ASN A 109 -8.91 -10.00 6.78
C ASN A 109 -9.91 -10.94 6.08
N GLY A 110 -11.21 -10.66 6.26
CA GLY A 110 -12.31 -11.32 5.58
C GLY A 110 -12.48 -12.82 5.88
N ASN A 111 -12.02 -13.31 7.03
CA ASN A 111 -11.99 -14.76 7.33
C ASN A 111 -11.27 -15.59 6.25
N CYS A 112 -10.18 -15.07 5.69
CA CYS A 112 -9.29 -15.81 4.79
C CYS A 112 -8.27 -16.60 5.61
N SER A 113 -8.27 -17.93 5.52
CA SER A 113 -7.22 -18.77 6.12
C SER A 113 -6.62 -19.74 5.10
N LEU A 114 -5.29 -19.75 5.04
CA LEU A 114 -4.51 -20.67 4.21
C LEU A 114 -4.51 -22.10 4.80
N GLU A 115 -4.53 -22.23 6.12
CA GLU A 115 -4.63 -23.53 6.82
C GLU A 115 -5.96 -24.21 6.46
N LYS A 116 -7.08 -23.48 6.62
CA LYS A 116 -8.42 -23.94 6.24
C LYS A 116 -8.53 -24.33 4.76
N PHE A 117 -7.74 -23.70 3.87
CA PHE A 117 -7.68 -24.06 2.45
C PHE A 117 -6.90 -25.38 2.22
N TYR A 118 -5.87 -25.69 3.00
CA TYR A 118 -5.21 -26.99 2.93
C TYR A 118 -6.03 -28.12 3.56
N ASP A 119 -6.80 -27.84 4.62
CA ASP A 119 -7.66 -28.81 5.29
C ASP A 119 -8.89 -29.19 4.44
N ASP A 120 -9.62 -28.20 3.92
CA ASP A 120 -10.78 -28.39 3.04
C ASP A 120 -10.81 -27.33 1.92
N PRO A 121 -10.12 -27.57 0.79
CA PRO A 121 -10.12 -26.66 -0.36
C PRO A 121 -11.47 -26.61 -1.09
N ARG A 122 -12.43 -27.48 -0.76
CA ARG A 122 -13.74 -27.57 -1.42
C ARG A 122 -14.89 -27.07 -0.52
N SER A 123 -14.55 -26.39 0.57
CA SER A 123 -15.51 -25.93 1.57
C SER A 123 -16.55 -24.94 1.01
N ASN A 124 -17.82 -25.17 1.34
CA ASN A 124 -18.94 -24.29 0.95
C ASN A 124 -18.85 -22.86 1.50
N ASP A 125 -17.92 -22.58 2.41
CA ASP A 125 -17.61 -21.25 2.94
C ASP A 125 -16.99 -20.28 1.91
N GLY A 126 -16.58 -20.76 0.73
CA GLY A 126 -15.97 -19.92 -0.31
C GLY A 126 -14.54 -19.43 -0.02
N ASN A 127 -13.96 -19.86 1.12
CA ASN A 127 -12.61 -19.48 1.57
C ASN A 127 -11.56 -19.58 0.46
N SER A 128 -11.59 -20.62 -0.38
CA SER A 128 -10.63 -20.87 -1.46
C SER A 128 -10.52 -19.68 -2.43
N TYR A 129 -11.64 -19.13 -2.91
CA TYR A 129 -11.61 -17.98 -3.82
C TYR A 129 -11.47 -16.64 -3.09
N ARG A 130 -12.02 -16.53 -1.87
CA ARG A 130 -11.88 -15.33 -1.02
C ARG A 130 -10.41 -15.08 -0.65
N LEU A 131 -9.69 -16.13 -0.25
CA LEU A 131 -8.26 -16.16 0.00
C LEU A 131 -7.45 -15.78 -1.26
N GLN A 132 -7.76 -16.38 -2.41
CA GLN A 132 -7.05 -16.07 -3.66
C GLN A 132 -7.22 -14.59 -4.05
N SER A 133 -8.41 -14.02 -3.89
CA SER A 133 -8.71 -12.61 -4.16
C SER A 133 -7.97 -11.67 -3.18
N TRP A 134 -7.86 -12.07 -1.90
CA TRP A 134 -7.09 -11.34 -0.88
C TRP A 134 -5.57 -11.38 -1.14
N LEU A 135 -5.05 -12.53 -1.55
CA LEU A 135 -3.64 -12.70 -1.93
C LEU A 135 -3.29 -11.90 -3.21
N TYR A 136 -4.18 -11.87 -4.20
CA TYR A 136 -4.03 -11.01 -5.39
C TYR A 136 -3.91 -9.53 -4.98
N SER A 137 -4.84 -9.05 -4.15
CA SER A 137 -4.85 -7.67 -3.65
C SER A 137 -3.61 -7.33 -2.82
N SER A 138 -3.14 -8.29 -2.01
CA SER A 138 -1.91 -8.16 -1.20
C SER A 138 -0.64 -8.08 -2.07
N ARG A 139 -0.56 -8.88 -3.15
CA ARG A 139 0.54 -8.82 -4.13
C ARG A 139 0.48 -7.56 -5.00
N LEU A 140 -0.71 -7.04 -5.31
CA LEU A 140 -0.89 -5.77 -6.01
C LEU A 140 -0.37 -4.59 -5.17
N LEU A 141 -0.73 -4.56 -3.88
CA LEU A 141 -0.18 -3.59 -2.92
C LEU A 141 1.34 -3.69 -2.80
N GLN A 142 1.89 -4.91 -2.69
CA GLN A 142 3.33 -5.13 -2.66
C GLN A 142 4.04 -4.65 -3.94
N TYR A 143 3.47 -4.90 -5.13
CA TYR A 143 4.05 -4.43 -6.39
C TYR A 143 4.03 -2.90 -6.50
N SER A 144 2.97 -2.25 -5.99
CA SER A 144 2.94 -0.81 -5.79
C SER A 144 4.07 -0.34 -4.87
N ASP A 145 4.25 -0.92 -3.69
CA ASP A 145 5.34 -0.54 -2.76
C ASP A 145 6.76 -0.76 -3.36
N ALA A 146 6.92 -1.79 -4.18
CA ALA A 146 8.15 -2.07 -4.93
C ALA A 146 8.44 -1.01 -6.00
N LEU A 147 7.43 -0.64 -6.79
CA LEU A 147 7.51 0.43 -7.79
C LEU A 147 7.72 1.80 -7.15
N GLU A 148 7.10 2.06 -6.00
CA GLU A 148 7.29 3.30 -5.25
C GLU A 148 8.75 3.42 -4.80
N HIS A 149 9.31 2.35 -4.23
CA HIS A 149 10.70 2.30 -3.82
C HIS A 149 11.65 2.52 -4.99
N LEU A 150 11.42 1.86 -6.14
CA LEU A 150 12.21 2.02 -7.37
C LEU A 150 12.19 3.47 -7.88
N LEU A 151 11.00 4.07 -8.02
CA LEU A 151 10.80 5.39 -8.64
C LEU A 151 11.16 6.56 -7.72
N THR A 152 11.19 6.33 -6.40
CA THR A 152 11.62 7.34 -5.42
C THR A 152 13.12 7.26 -5.15
N THR A 153 13.70 6.07 -4.98
CA THR A 153 15.12 5.91 -4.58
C THR A 153 16.07 5.67 -5.75
N GLY A 154 15.61 5.05 -6.84
CA GLY A 154 16.48 4.50 -7.89
C GLY A 154 17.12 3.15 -7.54
N GLN A 155 16.90 2.59 -6.34
CA GLN A 155 17.43 1.28 -5.98
C GLN A 155 16.64 0.16 -6.70
N GLY A 156 17.34 -0.86 -7.20
CA GLY A 156 16.71 -2.07 -7.71
C GLY A 156 15.97 -2.85 -6.62
N VAL A 157 15.02 -3.69 -7.03
CA VAL A 157 14.10 -4.39 -6.14
C VAL A 157 13.98 -5.86 -6.55
N VAL A 158 14.01 -6.75 -5.55
CA VAL A 158 13.76 -8.20 -5.70
C VAL A 158 12.46 -8.56 -4.99
N LEU A 159 11.57 -9.27 -5.69
CA LEU A 159 10.25 -9.70 -5.23
C LEU A 159 10.14 -11.23 -5.28
N GLU A 160 9.46 -11.83 -4.32
CA GLU A 160 9.10 -13.25 -4.33
C GLU A 160 7.66 -13.45 -4.85
N ARG A 161 7.51 -13.90 -6.10
CA ARG A 161 6.25 -13.97 -6.88
C ARG A 161 5.61 -12.61 -7.18
N SER A 162 5.33 -12.38 -8.46
CA SER A 162 4.65 -11.17 -8.95
C SER A 162 3.13 -11.35 -9.12
N ILE A 163 2.39 -10.26 -9.30
CA ILE A 163 0.97 -10.28 -9.74
C ILE A 163 0.82 -11.12 -11.02
N PHE A 164 1.77 -10.99 -11.95
CA PHE A 164 1.79 -11.71 -13.22
C PHE A 164 1.87 -13.23 -13.05
N SER A 165 2.39 -13.73 -11.92
CA SER A 165 2.46 -15.17 -11.60
C SER A 165 1.18 -15.74 -10.97
N ASP A 166 0.27 -14.89 -10.47
CA ASP A 166 -0.80 -15.35 -9.57
C ASP A 166 -1.87 -16.21 -10.27
N PHE A 167 -2.13 -15.96 -11.55
CA PHE A 167 -3.17 -16.68 -12.30
C PHE A 167 -2.93 -18.19 -12.37
N VAL A 168 -1.67 -18.64 -12.25
CA VAL A 168 -1.30 -20.07 -12.28
C VAL A 168 -1.88 -20.81 -11.07
N PHE A 169 -1.99 -20.15 -9.90
CA PHE A 169 -2.61 -20.74 -8.72
C PHE A 169 -4.11 -20.88 -8.90
N LEU A 170 -4.79 -19.83 -9.37
CA LEU A 170 -6.22 -19.88 -9.69
C LEU A 170 -6.55 -20.95 -10.73
N GLU A 171 -5.76 -21.05 -11.80
CA GLU A 171 -5.95 -22.04 -12.86
C GLU A 171 -5.75 -23.47 -12.35
N ALA A 172 -4.74 -23.70 -11.50
CA ALA A 172 -4.57 -24.98 -10.80
C ALA A 172 -5.79 -25.30 -9.89
N MET A 173 -6.27 -24.34 -9.10
CA MET A 173 -7.45 -24.51 -8.22
C MET A 173 -8.74 -24.78 -9.02
N TYR A 174 -8.89 -24.17 -10.19
CA TYR A 174 -10.01 -24.43 -11.11
C TYR A 174 -9.92 -25.83 -11.72
N ASN A 175 -8.74 -26.25 -12.18
CA ASN A 175 -8.51 -27.58 -12.75
C ASN A 175 -8.68 -28.71 -11.73
N GLN A 176 -8.45 -28.46 -10.43
CA GLN A 176 -8.78 -29.38 -9.34
C GLN A 176 -10.26 -29.31 -8.88
N GLY A 177 -11.08 -28.43 -9.47
CA GLY A 177 -12.50 -28.30 -9.14
C GLY A 177 -12.80 -27.68 -7.77
N PHE A 178 -11.86 -26.91 -7.21
CA PHE A 178 -12.03 -26.18 -5.95
C PHE A 178 -12.78 -24.84 -6.14
N ILE A 179 -12.78 -24.29 -7.35
CA ILE A 179 -13.32 -22.97 -7.67
C ILE A 179 -14.33 -23.07 -8.83
N ARG A 180 -15.43 -22.31 -8.74
CA ARG A 180 -16.47 -22.24 -9.78
C ARG A 180 -16.03 -21.34 -10.94
N LYS A 181 -16.43 -21.66 -12.17
CA LYS A 181 -16.07 -20.91 -13.39
C LYS A 181 -16.32 -19.40 -13.28
N GLN A 182 -17.47 -18.99 -12.72
CA GLN A 182 -17.84 -17.59 -12.45
C GLN A 182 -16.77 -16.80 -11.67
N CYS A 183 -16.05 -17.46 -10.76
CA CYS A 183 -14.99 -16.85 -9.96
C CYS A 183 -13.69 -16.65 -10.76
N VAL A 184 -13.42 -17.56 -11.70
CA VAL A 184 -12.32 -17.40 -12.68
C VAL A 184 -12.61 -16.23 -13.62
N ASP A 185 -13.88 -16.06 -14.02
CA ASP A 185 -14.30 -14.96 -14.89
C ASP A 185 -14.18 -13.61 -14.18
N HIS A 186 -14.71 -13.48 -12.95
CA HIS A 186 -14.52 -12.29 -12.11
C HIS A 186 -13.03 -11.95 -11.87
N TYR A 187 -12.18 -12.95 -11.62
CA TYR A 187 -10.74 -12.72 -11.48
C TYR A 187 -10.13 -12.20 -12.78
N ASN A 188 -10.53 -12.71 -13.94
CA ASN A 188 -10.03 -12.23 -15.23
C ASN A 188 -10.48 -10.80 -15.51
N GLU A 189 -11.69 -10.40 -15.09
CA GLU A 189 -12.13 -9.00 -15.15
C GLU A 189 -11.26 -8.10 -14.27
N VAL A 190 -11.11 -8.41 -12.97
CA VAL A 190 -10.21 -7.71 -12.04
C VAL A 190 -8.78 -7.61 -12.58
N LYS A 191 -8.24 -8.72 -13.10
CA LYS A 191 -6.90 -8.81 -13.70
C LYS A 191 -6.77 -7.93 -14.94
N SER A 192 -7.78 -7.91 -15.82
CA SER A 192 -7.73 -7.16 -17.08
C SER A 192 -7.75 -5.65 -16.85
N VAL A 193 -8.45 -5.16 -15.81
CA VAL A 193 -8.38 -3.74 -15.43
C VAL A 193 -7.07 -3.45 -14.70
N THR A 194 -6.78 -4.18 -13.61
CA THR A 194 -5.64 -3.84 -12.73
C THR A 194 -4.26 -3.98 -13.38
N ILE A 195 -4.02 -4.97 -14.25
CA ILE A 195 -2.66 -5.17 -14.80
C ILE A 195 -2.26 -4.09 -15.82
N CYS A 196 -3.21 -3.48 -16.54
CA CYS A 196 -2.91 -2.56 -17.64
C CYS A 196 -2.18 -1.27 -17.22
N ASP A 197 -2.33 -0.84 -15.96
CA ASP A 197 -1.68 0.36 -15.43
C ASP A 197 -0.19 0.14 -15.05
N TYR A 198 0.25 -1.11 -14.95
CA TYR A 198 1.58 -1.46 -14.45
C TYR A 198 2.51 -2.00 -15.53
N LEU A 199 3.79 -1.60 -15.44
CA LEU A 199 4.85 -2.20 -16.24
C LEU A 199 5.24 -3.57 -15.67
N PRO A 200 5.46 -4.60 -16.52
CA PRO A 200 5.91 -5.93 -16.08
C PRO A 200 7.32 -5.87 -15.48
N PRO A 201 7.75 -6.88 -14.70
CA PRO A 201 9.12 -6.95 -14.20
C PRO A 201 10.17 -6.93 -15.33
N HIS A 202 11.40 -6.54 -15.01
CA HIS A 202 12.49 -6.50 -16.00
C HIS A 202 13.08 -7.89 -16.26
N LEU A 203 13.05 -8.76 -15.26
CA LEU A 203 13.54 -10.13 -15.32
C LEU A 203 12.68 -11.00 -14.40
N VAL A 204 12.20 -12.12 -14.93
CA VAL A 204 11.61 -13.21 -14.14
C VAL A 204 12.65 -14.32 -14.02
N ILE A 205 12.98 -14.72 -12.80
CA ILE A 205 13.85 -15.87 -12.52
C ILE A 205 12.94 -16.99 -12.06
N TYR A 206 12.73 -18.00 -12.90
CA TYR A 206 11.91 -19.17 -12.57
C TYR A 206 12.79 -20.29 -12.00
N ILE A 207 12.43 -20.83 -10.84
CA ILE A 207 13.14 -21.95 -10.20
C ILE A 207 12.43 -23.26 -10.53
N ASP A 208 12.91 -23.92 -11.58
CA ASP A 208 12.90 -25.39 -11.66
C ASP A 208 14.06 -25.96 -10.80
N VAL A 209 13.86 -27.14 -10.23
CA VAL A 209 14.84 -27.79 -9.33
C VAL A 209 15.72 -28.75 -10.14
N PRO A 210 17.07 -28.78 -9.98
CA PRO A 210 17.89 -28.06 -9.00
C PRO A 210 18.55 -26.77 -9.52
N VAL A 211 19.07 -25.97 -8.58
CA VAL A 211 19.59 -24.60 -8.79
C VAL A 211 20.93 -24.60 -9.55
N PRO A 212 21.08 -23.82 -10.64
CA PRO A 212 22.39 -23.49 -11.22
C PRO A 212 23.06 -22.33 -10.47
N GLU A 213 24.39 -22.36 -10.36
CA GLU A 213 25.18 -21.41 -9.55
C GLU A 213 25.47 -20.07 -10.29
N ASP A 214 25.20 -20.03 -11.59
CA ASP A 214 25.64 -19.00 -12.56
C ASP A 214 24.77 -17.72 -12.61
N ILE A 215 24.67 -17.00 -11.48
CA ILE A 215 23.91 -15.73 -11.39
C ILE A 215 24.51 -14.62 -12.31
N GLU A 216 25.82 -14.65 -12.59
CA GLU A 216 26.52 -13.55 -13.28
C GLU A 216 26.21 -13.43 -14.78
N TYR A 217 25.71 -14.48 -15.43
CA TYR A 217 25.44 -14.51 -16.87
C TYR A 217 24.03 -14.05 -17.28
N LEU A 218 23.22 -13.58 -16.32
CA LEU A 218 21.86 -13.10 -16.57
C LEU A 218 21.85 -11.88 -17.52
N LYS A 219 21.51 -12.13 -18.79
CA LYS A 219 21.26 -11.08 -19.78
C LYS A 219 19.90 -10.44 -19.51
N PHE A 220 19.89 -9.13 -19.31
CA PHE A 220 18.68 -8.35 -19.08
C PHE A 220 18.24 -7.69 -20.39
N ASP A 221 17.35 -8.36 -21.13
CA ASP A 221 16.73 -7.73 -22.30
C ASP A 221 15.89 -6.53 -21.85
N LYS A 222 16.16 -5.38 -22.47
CA LYS A 222 15.58 -4.10 -22.07
C LYS A 222 14.15 -3.99 -22.62
N GLY A 223 13.19 -4.53 -21.86
CA GLY A 223 11.77 -4.62 -22.21
C GLY A 223 11.01 -3.27 -22.31
N PRO A 224 9.68 -3.24 -22.09
CA PRO A 224 8.84 -2.05 -22.36
C PRO A 224 9.22 -0.80 -21.56
N TRP A 225 10.03 -0.96 -20.51
CA TRP A 225 10.72 0.08 -19.75
C TRP A 225 11.54 1.07 -20.61
N LEU A 226 12.11 0.65 -21.74
CA LEU A 226 12.87 1.56 -22.63
C LEU A 226 12.01 2.63 -23.30
N LYS A 227 10.70 2.39 -23.43
CA LYS A 227 9.77 3.30 -24.13
C LYS A 227 9.13 4.33 -23.19
N GLN A 228 9.62 4.44 -21.95
CA GLN A 228 8.95 5.19 -20.89
C GLN A 228 9.43 6.64 -20.78
N ASP A 229 8.55 7.55 -21.20
CA ASP A 229 8.76 8.98 -21.04
C ASP A 229 8.75 9.43 -19.57
N ASN A 230 9.40 10.57 -19.33
CA ASN A 230 9.34 11.30 -18.06
C ASN A 230 7.90 11.53 -17.56
N ARG A 231 6.95 11.72 -18.47
CA ARG A 231 5.53 11.93 -18.16
C ARG A 231 4.84 10.63 -17.74
N THR A 232 5.13 9.51 -18.40
CA THR A 232 4.55 8.20 -18.06
C THR A 232 5.05 7.72 -16.71
N LEU A 233 6.35 7.85 -16.44
CA LEU A 233 6.94 7.58 -15.12
C LEU A 233 6.41 8.51 -14.02
N TYR A 234 6.02 9.75 -14.37
CA TYR A 234 5.36 10.68 -13.44
C TYR A 234 3.96 10.20 -13.07
N HIS A 235 3.11 9.86 -14.06
CA HIS A 235 1.75 9.36 -13.78
C HIS A 235 1.78 8.02 -13.03
N LEU A 236 2.65 7.10 -13.41
CA LEU A 236 2.80 5.82 -12.71
C LEU A 236 3.28 6.02 -11.27
N ARG A 237 4.19 6.98 -10.99
CA ARG A 237 4.59 7.36 -9.61
C ARG A 237 3.46 8.04 -8.82
N LEU A 238 2.47 8.68 -9.46
CA LEU A 238 1.29 9.21 -8.76
C LEU A 238 0.35 8.08 -8.34
N LEU A 239 -0.08 7.25 -9.30
CA LEU A 239 -0.98 6.11 -9.07
C LEU A 239 -0.42 5.17 -8.00
N VAL A 240 0.86 4.83 -8.10
CA VAL A 240 1.56 3.98 -7.13
C VAL A 240 1.64 4.59 -5.72
N GLN A 241 1.56 5.91 -5.56
CA GLN A 241 1.54 6.54 -4.25
C GLN A 241 0.16 6.54 -3.57
N ASP A 242 -0.95 6.51 -4.32
CA ASP A 242 -2.27 6.38 -3.70
C ASP A 242 -2.75 4.93 -3.68
N LYS A 243 -2.53 4.29 -2.51
CA LYS A 243 -2.87 2.88 -2.29
C LYS A 243 -4.39 2.61 -2.37
N PHE A 244 -5.24 3.64 -2.29
CA PHE A 244 -6.67 3.48 -2.57
C PHE A 244 -6.96 3.45 -4.08
N GLU A 245 -6.26 4.24 -4.90
CA GLU A 245 -6.38 4.19 -6.36
C GLU A 245 -5.89 2.84 -6.90
N VAL A 246 -4.75 2.35 -6.39
CA VAL A 246 -4.19 1.00 -6.64
C VAL A 246 -5.20 -0.12 -6.39
N LEU A 247 -5.96 -0.06 -5.29
CA LEU A 247 -6.88 -1.11 -4.85
C LEU A 247 -8.34 -0.87 -5.28
N ASN A 248 -8.66 0.27 -5.88
CA ASN A 248 -10.02 0.60 -6.32
C ASN A 248 -10.59 -0.48 -7.26
N TYR A 249 -9.77 -0.93 -8.21
CA TYR A 249 -10.15 -1.94 -9.20
C TYR A 249 -10.04 -3.40 -8.73
N THR A 250 -9.66 -3.68 -7.47
CA THR A 250 -9.84 -5.02 -6.88
C THR A 250 -11.23 -5.22 -6.29
N SER A 251 -11.98 -4.13 -6.09
CA SER A 251 -13.26 -4.11 -5.38
C SER A 251 -14.43 -3.88 -6.34
N ILE A 252 -14.44 -4.60 -7.47
CA ILE A 252 -15.44 -4.44 -8.53
C ILE A 252 -16.83 -4.90 -8.00
N PRO A 253 -17.94 -4.18 -8.27
CA PRO A 253 -19.27 -4.50 -7.74
C PRO A 253 -19.95 -5.66 -8.49
N ILE A 254 -19.30 -6.83 -8.51
CA ILE A 254 -19.81 -8.08 -9.10
C ILE A 254 -20.12 -9.06 -7.97
N PHE A 255 -21.40 -9.38 -7.81
CA PHE A 255 -21.90 -10.11 -6.65
C PHE A 255 -21.70 -11.64 -6.76
N LEU A 256 -20.51 -12.11 -6.39
CA LEU A 256 -20.22 -13.54 -6.15
C LEU A 256 -20.42 -13.90 -4.67
N PRO A 257 -21.05 -15.05 -4.34
CA PRO A 257 -21.31 -15.45 -2.95
C PRO A 257 -20.05 -15.75 -2.13
N GLU A 258 -18.92 -16.06 -2.76
CA GLU A 258 -17.64 -16.28 -2.06
C GLU A 258 -16.98 -14.99 -1.54
N VAL A 259 -17.30 -13.84 -2.14
CA VAL A 259 -16.65 -12.54 -1.89
C VAL A 259 -17.63 -11.48 -1.38
N THR A 260 -18.92 -11.58 -1.69
CA THR A 260 -19.95 -10.63 -1.27
C THR A 260 -20.24 -10.78 0.22
N ILE A 261 -19.80 -9.80 1.02
CA ILE A 261 -20.10 -9.72 2.45
C ILE A 261 -21.42 -8.97 2.65
N GLY A 262 -22.32 -9.53 3.46
CA GLY A 262 -23.61 -8.89 3.77
C GLY A 262 -23.44 -7.60 4.58
N ALA A 263 -24.22 -6.56 4.26
CA ALA A 263 -24.04 -5.21 4.81
C ALA A 263 -23.93 -5.15 6.34
N HIS A 264 -24.76 -5.88 7.09
CA HIS A 264 -24.70 -5.93 8.56
C HIS A 264 -23.40 -6.54 9.12
N GLN A 265 -22.76 -7.46 8.38
CA GLN A 265 -21.47 -8.02 8.77
C GLN A 265 -20.35 -7.02 8.48
N THR A 266 -20.36 -6.38 7.31
CA THR A 266 -19.40 -5.34 6.95
C THR A 266 -19.45 -4.16 7.92
N ASP A 267 -20.65 -3.71 8.29
CA ASP A 267 -20.87 -2.62 9.25
C ASP A 267 -20.32 -2.97 10.64
N ARG A 268 -20.63 -4.17 11.15
CA ARG A 268 -20.08 -4.67 12.42
C ARG A 268 -18.54 -4.72 12.40
N VAL A 269 -17.95 -5.27 11.34
CA VAL A 269 -16.48 -5.38 11.21
C VAL A 269 -15.83 -3.99 11.07
N LEU A 270 -16.47 -3.05 10.36
CA LEU A 270 -16.00 -1.66 10.24
C LEU A 270 -16.02 -0.94 11.60
N HIS A 271 -17.06 -1.15 12.40
CA HIS A 271 -17.13 -0.63 13.77
C HIS A 271 -16.01 -1.22 14.64
N GLN A 272 -15.87 -2.55 14.68
CA GLN A 272 -14.80 -3.24 15.43
C GLN A 272 -13.40 -2.80 14.98
N PHE A 273 -13.18 -2.61 13.67
CA PHE A 273 -11.89 -2.14 13.13
C PHE A 273 -11.57 -0.70 13.57
N ARG A 274 -12.58 0.17 13.69
CA ARG A 274 -12.41 1.55 14.20
C ARG A 274 -12.22 1.63 15.72
N GLU A 275 -12.55 0.57 16.45
CA GLU A 275 -12.27 0.42 17.89
C GLU A 275 -10.84 -0.07 18.16
N LEU A 276 -10.11 -0.54 17.13
CA LEU A 276 -8.69 -0.86 17.24
C LEU A 276 -7.85 0.42 17.44
N PRO A 277 -6.85 0.40 18.35
CA PRO A 277 -5.98 1.55 18.58
C PRO A 277 -5.25 1.94 17.29
N GLY A 278 -5.21 3.24 17.01
CA GLY A 278 -4.55 3.78 15.81
C GLY A 278 -5.30 3.62 14.49
N ARG A 279 -6.48 2.99 14.48
CA ARG A 279 -7.32 2.79 13.26
C ARG A 279 -8.55 3.70 13.19
N LYS A 280 -8.90 4.35 14.29
CA LYS A 280 -10.09 5.19 14.46
C LYS A 280 -10.07 6.48 13.62
N TYR A 281 -8.91 7.13 13.56
CA TYR A 281 -8.67 8.33 12.76
C TYR A 281 -7.43 8.17 11.88
N SER A 282 -7.23 9.10 10.94
CA SER A 282 -6.05 9.17 10.08
C SER A 282 -4.74 9.08 10.88
N PRO A 283 -3.69 8.38 10.38
CA PRO A 283 -2.39 8.34 11.03
C PRO A 283 -1.86 9.76 11.32
N GLY A 284 -1.41 10.02 12.54
CA GLY A 284 -1.07 11.37 13.00
C GLY A 284 -2.14 12.04 13.89
N TYR A 285 -3.33 11.46 14.03
CA TYR A 285 -4.45 12.03 14.78
C TYR A 285 -5.00 11.12 15.90
N ASN A 286 -4.30 10.02 16.27
CA ASN A 286 -4.77 9.05 17.26
C ASN A 286 -4.08 9.24 18.63
N THR A 287 -4.73 9.97 19.55
CA THR A 287 -4.26 10.20 20.93
C THR A 287 -3.85 8.91 21.66
N GLU A 288 -4.60 7.83 21.44
CA GLU A 288 -4.43 6.51 22.04
C GLU A 288 -3.05 5.87 21.73
N VAL A 289 -2.43 6.23 20.59
CA VAL A 289 -1.09 5.77 20.17
C VAL A 289 0.00 6.81 20.50
N GLY A 290 -0.37 7.88 21.22
CA GLY A 290 0.54 8.94 21.63
C GLY A 290 0.78 10.04 20.59
N ASP A 291 -0.10 10.19 19.59
CA ASP A 291 -0.01 11.28 18.62
C ASP A 291 -0.05 12.66 19.30
N LYS A 292 0.96 13.49 19.03
CA LYS A 292 1.11 14.84 19.58
C LYS A 292 0.72 15.90 18.55
N TRP A 293 0.37 17.09 19.04
CA TRP A 293 0.04 18.28 18.22
C TRP A 293 -1.18 18.14 17.30
N ILE A 294 -2.10 17.22 17.59
CA ILE A 294 -3.30 16.90 16.78
C ILE A 294 -4.11 18.17 16.39
N TRP A 295 -4.28 19.11 17.33
CA TRP A 295 -4.96 20.41 17.12
C TRP A 295 -4.24 21.42 16.20
N LEU A 296 -3.01 21.13 15.74
CA LEU A 296 -2.17 22.00 14.91
C LEU A 296 -1.60 21.26 13.68
N LYS A 297 -2.29 20.23 13.18
CA LYS A 297 -1.95 19.48 11.96
C LYS A 297 -3.03 19.65 10.89
#